data_AF-A0A954G1U4-F1
#
_entry.id   AF-A0A954G1U4-F1
#
_cell.length_a   1.000
_cell.length_b   1.000
_cell.length_c   1.000
_cell.angle_alpha   90.00
_cell.angle_beta   90.00
_cell.angle_gamma   90.00
#
_symmetry.space_group_name_H-M   'P 1'
#
loop_
_entity.id
_entity.type
_entity.pdbx_description
1 polymer ?
#
loop_
_entity_poly.entity_id
_entity_poly.type
_entity_poly.pdbx_seq_one_letter_code
_entity_poly.pdbx_strand_id
1 'polypeptide(L)' 'VEQRAEAAVIAWMRHQTTAYDSMKIPRVKGKRREVRRLLAQRSKELLKHYRSEPTTPANCPLQQAFSEKTEDPI' A
#
# COMPACT_ATOMS: atom_id res chain seq x y z
N VAL A 1 13.58 12.30 -5.78
CA VAL A 1 12.33 12.68 -5.08
C VAL A 1 11.28 11.57 -5.16
N GLU A 2 11.11 10.93 -6.33
CA GLU A 2 10.12 9.87 -6.55
C GLU A 2 10.21 8.66 -5.61
N GLN A 3 11.42 8.18 -5.28
CA GLN A 3 11.60 7.04 -4.38
C GLN A 3 11.01 7.26 -2.97
N ARG A 4 11.01 8.50 -2.48
CA ARG A 4 10.45 8.84 -1.16
C ARG A 4 8.93 8.88 -1.21
N ALA A 5 8.35 9.42 -2.28
CA ALA A 5 6.91 9.40 -2.51
C ALA A 5 6.40 7.96 -2.66
N GLU A 6 7.12 7.13 -3.41
CA GLU A 6 6.80 5.71 -3.56
C GLU A 6 6.85 4.99 -2.20
N ALA A 7 7.88 5.23 -1.39
CA ALA A 7 7.99 4.65 -0.05
C ALA A 7 6.84 5.07 0.88
N ALA A 8 6.41 6.33 0.81
CA ALA A 8 5.29 6.84 1.59
C ALA A 8 3.95 6.19 1.17
N VAL A 9 3.70 6.07 -0.13
CA VAL A 9 2.49 5.39 -0.64
C VAL A 9 2.49 3.91 -0.29
N ILE A 10 3.63 3.22 -0.37
CA ILE A 10 3.76 1.83 0.07
C ILE A 10 3.48 1.71 1.57
N ALA A 11 4.00 2.62 2.39
CA ALA A 11 3.74 2.62 3.83
C ALA A 11 2.25 2.81 4.15
N TRP A 12 1.59 3.73 3.45
CA TRP A 12 0.16 3.98 3.58
C TRP A 12 -0.69 2.80 3.08
N MET A 13 -0.37 2.24 1.90
CA MET A 13 -1.03 1.04 1.37
C MET A 13 -0.87 -0.14 2.32
N ARG A 14 0.29 -0.31 2.96
CA ARG A 14 0.50 -1.37 3.94
C ARG A 14 -0.44 -1.24 5.15
N HIS A 15 -0.79 -0.02 5.55
CA HIS A 15 -1.74 0.21 6.63
C HIS A 15 -3.19 -0.07 6.19
N GLN A 16 -3.55 0.25 4.94
CA GLN A 16 -4.91 0.06 4.41
C GLN A 16 -5.21 -1.40 3.98
N THR A 17 -4.25 -2.06 3.34
CA THR A 17 -4.48 -3.36 2.68
C THR A 17 -4.01 -4.56 3.49
N THR A 18 -3.14 -4.34 4.48
CA THR A 18 -2.61 -5.43 5.29
C THR A 18 -2.90 -5.23 6.75
N ALA A 19 -3.39 -6.29 7.38
CA ALA A 19 -3.52 -6.45 8.82
C ALA A 19 -2.14 -6.52 9.53
N TYR A 20 -1.14 -5.76 9.05
CA TYR A 20 0.27 -5.79 9.45
C TYR A 20 0.42 -5.58 10.96
N ASP A 21 -0.33 -4.64 11.52
CA ASP A 21 -0.30 -4.33 12.95
C ASP A 21 -0.84 -5.49 13.79
N SER A 22 -1.78 -6.28 13.25
CA SER A 22 -2.31 -7.50 13.88
C SER A 22 -1.60 -8.79 13.48
N MET A 23 -0.66 -8.75 12.53
CA MET A 23 -0.01 -9.96 12.01
C MET A 23 1.05 -10.43 13.01
N LYS A 24 0.86 -11.64 13.56
CA LYS A 24 1.87 -12.28 14.41
C LYS A 24 3.06 -12.72 13.57
N ILE A 25 4.08 -11.86 13.47
CA ILE A 25 5.35 -12.22 12.83
C ILE A 25 6.18 -13.05 13.84
N PRO A 26 6.57 -14.30 13.49
CA PRO A 26 7.43 -15.12 14.34
C PRO A 26 8.75 -14.42 14.68
N ARG A 27 9.24 -14.60 15.92
CA ARG A 27 10.51 -14.01 16.41
C ARG A 27 11.74 -14.79 15.90
N VAL A 28 11.75 -15.11 14.61
CA VAL A 28 12.88 -15.75 13.93
C VAL A 28 13.77 -14.68 13.33
N LYS A 29 15.09 -14.83 13.50
CA LYS A 29 16.08 -13.90 12.95
C LYS A 29 15.85 -13.76 11.43
N GLY A 30 15.67 -12.53 10.96
CA GLY A 30 15.47 -12.22 9.53
C GLY A 30 14.03 -12.19 9.03
N LYS A 31 13.06 -12.84 9.70
CA LYS A 31 11.67 -12.93 9.20
C LYS A 31 10.97 -11.58 9.05
N ARG A 32 11.16 -10.65 9.99
CA ARG A 32 10.62 -9.28 9.87
C ARG A 32 11.16 -8.52 8.65
N ARG A 33 12.38 -8.82 8.21
CA ARG A 33 12.99 -8.18 7.04
C ARG A 33 12.43 -8.79 5.75
N GLU A 34 12.26 -10.10 5.71
CA GLU A 34 11.61 -10.80 4.58
C GLU A 34 10.17 -10.34 4.40
N VAL A 35 9.37 -10.33 5.47
CA VAL A 35 7.98 -9.86 5.43
C VAL A 35 7.91 -8.41 4.96
N ARG A 36 8.79 -7.53 5.46
CA ARG A 36 8.84 -6.13 4.98
C ARG A 36 9.18 -6.02 3.49
N ARG A 37 10.11 -6.84 2.99
CA ARG A 37 10.45 -6.88 1.55
C ARG A 37 9.28 -7.37 0.70
N LEU A 38 8.64 -8.46 1.11
CA LEU A 38 7.49 -9.03 0.41
C LEU A 38 6.33 -8.04 0.32
N LEU A 39 6.03 -7.34 1.42
CA LEU A 39 4.97 -6.34 1.46
C LEU A 39 5.28 -5.11 0.61
N ALA A 40 6.53 -4.65 0.63
CA ALA A 40 6.95 -3.55 -0.24
C ALA A 40 6.84 -3.93 -1.72
N GLN A 41 7.23 -5.15 -2.08
CA GLN A 41 7.13 -5.66 -3.44
C GLN A 41 5.67 -5.76 -3.90
N ARG A 42 4.79 -6.36 -3.07
CA ARG A 42 3.36 -6.49 -3.39
C ARG A 42 2.67 -5.14 -3.54
N SER A 43 3.05 -4.15 -2.72
CA SER A 43 2.52 -2.78 -2.82
C SER A 43 2.96 -2.10 -4.12
N LYS A 44 4.21 -2.28 -4.54
CA LYS A 44 4.72 -1.77 -5.83
C LYS A 44 4.02 -2.40 -7.02
N GLU A 45 3.83 -3.72 -6.99
CA GLU A 45 3.12 -4.45 -8.05
C GLU A 45 1.69 -3.95 -8.17
N LEU A 46 0.97 -3.84 -7.06
CA LEU A 46 -0.40 -3.34 -7.02
C LEU A 46 -0.51 -1.90 -7.54
N LEU A 47 0.44 -1.03 -7.17
CA LEU A 47 0.51 0.34 -7.68
C LEU A 47 0.83 0.40 -9.18
N LYS A 48 1.66 -0.53 -9.68
CA LYS A 48 1.94 -0.67 -11.12
C LYS A 48 0.68 -1.12 -11.87
N HIS A 49 -0.04 -2.11 -11.35
CA HIS A 49 -1.30 -2.58 -11.92
C HIS A 49 -2.33 -1.45 -12.03
N TYR A 50 -2.51 -0.64 -10.97
CA TYR A 50 -3.42 0.51 -11.01
C TYR A 50 -3.00 1.61 -11.98
N ARG A 51 -1.71 1.75 -12.28
CA ARG A 51 -1.23 2.70 -13.30
C ARG A 51 -1.42 2.19 -14.73
N SER A 52 -1.43 0.86 -14.92
CA SER A 52 -1.52 0.26 -16.25
C SER A 52 -2.95 -0.10 -16.67
N GLU A 53 -3.83 -0.41 -15.73
CA GLU A 53 -5.21 -0.79 -16.05
C GLU A 53 -6.16 0.42 -15.95
N PRO A 54 -7.01 0.66 -16.96
CA PRO A 54 -8.02 1.72 -16.91
C PRO A 54 -9.16 1.39 -15.92
N THR A 55 -9.37 0.11 -15.63
CA THR A 55 -10.45 -0.36 -14.75
C THR A 55 -9.89 -0.57 -13.36
N THR A 56 -9.92 0.47 -12.53
CA THR A 56 -9.53 0.34 -11.13
C THR A 56 -10.63 -0.43 -10.37
N PRO A 57 -10.30 -1.50 -9.63
CA PRO A 57 -11.30 -2.27 -8.90
C PRO A 57 -11.92 -1.43 -7.79
N ALA A 58 -13.22 -1.58 -7.53
CA ALA A 58 -13.99 -0.77 -6.56
C ALA A 58 -13.43 -0.77 -5.12
N ASN A 59 -12.64 -1.79 -4.76
CA ASN A 59 -11.95 -1.89 -3.47
C ASN A 59 -10.52 -1.32 -3.51
N CYS A 60 -10.20 -0.49 -4.51
CA CYS A 60 -8.91 0.18 -4.62
C CYS A 60 -8.81 1.28 -3.55
N PRO A 61 -7.94 1.13 -2.54
CA PRO A 61 -7.83 2.11 -1.46
C PRO A 61 -7.40 3.48 -2.00
N LEU A 62 -6.57 3.52 -3.04
CA LEU A 62 -6.17 4.79 -3.66
C LEU A 62 -7.36 5.55 -4.23
N GLN A 63 -8.27 4.86 -4.94
CA GLN A 63 -9.46 5.50 -5.49
C GLN A 63 -10.39 6.02 -4.39
N GLN A 64 -10.58 5.24 -3.32
CA GLN A 64 -11.34 5.66 -2.16
C GLN A 64 -10.73 6.91 -1.51
N ALA A 65 -9.42 6.93 -1.30
CA ALA A 65 -8.72 8.09 -0.73
C ALA A 65 -8.75 9.34 -1.64
N PHE A 66 -8.71 9.16 -2.98
CA PHE A 66 -8.91 10.27 -3.91
C PHE A 66 -10.37 10.77 -3.88
N SER A 67 -11.34 9.87 -3.74
CA SER A 67 -12.76 10.22 -3.66
C SER A 67 -13.09 10.96 -2.36
N GLU A 68 -12.56 10.51 -1.21
CA GLU A 68 -12.67 11.21 0.08
C GLU A 68 -12.07 12.63 0.04
N LYS A 69 -10.92 12.82 -0.64
CA LYS A 69 -10.31 14.15 -0.78
C LYS A 69 -11.04 15.10 -1.72
N THR A 70 -12.11 14.63 -2.38
CA THR A 70 -12.95 15.49 -3.22
C THR A 70 -14.08 16.14 -2.43
N GLU A 71 -14.29 15.72 -1.16
CA GLU A 71 -15.28 16.31 -0.25
C GLU A 71 -14.62 17.12 0.88
N ASP A 72 -13.72 18.04 0.52
CA ASP A 72 -13.42 19.18 1.39
C ASP A 72 -14.28 20.37 0.92
N PRO A 73 -15.43 20.68 1.56
CA PRO A 73 -16.16 21.89 1.28
C PRO A 73 -15.41 23.07 1.93
N ILE A 74 -15.09 24.07 1.10
CA ILE A 74 -14.72 25.43 1.55
C ILE A 74 -15.99 26.12 2.06
#